data_AF-A0A1C5Z1V1-F1
#
_entry.id   AF-A0A1C5Z1V1-F1
#
_cell.length_a   1.000
_cell.length_b   1.000
_cell.length_c   1.000
_cell.angle_alpha   90.00
_cell.angle_beta   90.00
_cell.angle_gamma   90.00
#
_symmetry.space_group_name_H-M   'P 1'
#
loop_
_entity.id
_entity.type
_entity.pdbx_description
1 polymer ?
#
loop_
_entity_poly.entity_id
_entity_poly.type
_entity_poly.pdbx_seq_one_letter_code
_entity_poly.pdbx_strand_id
1 'polypeptide(L)'
;MPVLDGDFEAFVTNLGKYNEGMLVGEWVKLPTTEEEMQKVFERIGIGKQDEFGQPYEEWFITDYECPIYGVQKMLGEYESLDKLNYLAALIDELSLSDQEKLVAIMEAGCDEVSDIDDLINLTFNLDCYDIMPGINDEYDLGYYYANEAGIYSEKDLGPLADYIDYERYGHDIAYDEQGRFTDEGYVRVASERWDRQFNGELDDIPDEYRITGSGEDAERDSTIAVLVVEPGKEPYVKEIDSGLESLQHEVGGCIEAIYPYEDPVALVCNEEGKLEGLPLNRALRDEDGDIYDVVAGTFMVVGLTDDSFGSLTVEQMQKFSDHFKVPEQFVKLGDKIVAIPMISKEQQKQESIEQKDFEMNADTSGLAVAGHIGTWHTIDQHEVGGHSFYLMEHDTYGDEAACIIVDERGKLVLDDVYNGFDDDTLRLLNLEVKEVPKMPDPALSVQDMKDYGYAWAGVLPAGQEAAEKALEKGCEVYRLYSDNTEGLCVDAKEIADHAAKGGMLGISKESWMAALEKENYLKAAEMSMEDDYGMIDGIINNGPKEDKTAEVKAPETGEKSSIMDRLKSAKAEKQKECCPPKKHKGEIEL
;
A
#
# COMPACT_ATOMS: atom_id res chain seq x y z
N MET A 1 -5.77 32.30 53.65
CA MET A 1 -5.68 32.98 52.34
C MET A 1 -5.85 31.90 51.30
N PRO A 2 -6.38 32.14 50.08
CA PRO A 2 -6.24 31.11 49.06
C PRO A 2 -4.74 30.79 48.92
N VAL A 3 -4.40 29.51 48.92
CA VAL A 3 -3.00 29.05 48.99
C VAL A 3 -2.27 29.24 47.67
N LEU A 4 -3.03 29.39 46.59
CA LEU A 4 -2.55 29.87 45.30
C LEU A 4 -3.03 31.33 45.13
N ASP A 5 -2.19 32.29 45.53
CA ASP A 5 -2.44 33.73 45.32
C ASP A 5 -1.65 34.18 44.07
N GLY A 6 -2.13 33.77 42.90
CA GLY A 6 -1.49 34.03 41.60
C GLY A 6 -2.18 33.30 40.45
N ASP A 7 -2.12 33.87 39.25
CA ASP A 7 -2.65 33.24 38.04
C ASP A 7 -1.61 32.27 37.46
N PHE A 8 -2.04 31.12 36.93
CA PHE A 8 -1.16 30.26 36.14
C PHE A 8 -1.11 30.81 34.71
N GLU A 9 0.02 31.37 34.30
CA GLU A 9 0.19 32.00 33.00
C GLU A 9 1.46 31.52 32.29
N ALA A 10 1.44 31.51 30.96
CA ALA A 10 2.59 31.22 30.11
C ALA A 10 2.81 32.33 29.09
N PHE A 11 4.06 32.75 28.87
CA PHE A 11 4.41 33.72 27.84
C PHE A 11 4.69 33.02 26.51
N VAL A 12 3.71 33.04 25.62
CA VAL A 12 3.76 32.34 24.32
C VAL A 12 4.36 33.27 23.27
N THR A 13 5.46 32.84 22.65
CA THR A 13 6.25 33.60 21.68
C THR A 13 6.23 32.92 20.32
N ASN A 14 6.11 33.73 19.25
CA ASN A 14 6.18 33.27 17.86
C ASN A 14 7.65 32.99 17.46
N LEU A 15 7.96 31.73 17.10
CA LEU A 15 9.32 31.30 16.81
C LEU A 15 9.86 31.87 15.50
N GLY A 16 9.04 31.89 14.44
CA GLY A 16 9.45 32.44 13.15
C GLY A 16 9.84 33.91 13.21
N LYS A 17 9.02 34.74 13.87
CA LYS A 17 9.35 36.17 14.10
C LYS A 17 10.56 36.35 15.00
N TYR A 18 10.73 35.48 15.99
CA TYR A 18 11.92 35.50 16.82
C TYR A 18 13.20 35.26 15.99
N ASN A 19 13.15 34.31 15.05
CA ASN A 19 14.24 34.03 14.11
C ASN A 19 14.52 35.21 13.16
N GLU A 20 13.52 36.05 12.86
CA GLU A 20 13.68 37.32 12.14
C GLU A 20 14.22 38.47 13.02
N GLY A 21 14.51 38.21 14.29
CA GLY A 21 14.99 39.20 15.26
C GLY A 21 13.89 40.04 15.92
N MET A 22 12.63 39.62 15.81
CA MET A 22 11.47 40.28 16.43
C MET A 22 10.89 39.41 17.56
N LEU A 23 11.05 39.84 18.82
CA LEU A 23 10.40 39.19 19.95
C LEU A 23 8.91 39.58 19.98
N VAL A 24 8.05 38.68 19.50
CA VAL A 24 6.59 38.86 19.49
C VAL A 24 5.93 37.71 20.25
N GLY A 25 5.37 38.03 21.41
CA GLY A 25 4.67 37.07 22.27
C GLY A 25 3.67 37.76 23.19
N GLU A 26 2.88 36.95 23.90
CA GLU A 26 1.82 37.41 24.80
C GLU A 26 1.68 36.48 26.02
N TRP A 27 1.35 37.05 27.18
CA TRP A 27 0.97 36.28 28.37
C TRP A 27 -0.41 35.67 28.19
N VAL A 28 -0.51 34.36 28.38
CA VAL A 28 -1.75 33.58 28.30
C VAL A 28 -2.05 33.04 29.69
N LYS A 29 -3.21 33.41 30.22
CA LYS A 29 -3.73 32.87 31.47
C LYS A 29 -4.38 31.50 31.24
N LEU A 30 -4.10 30.54 32.11
CA LEU A 30 -4.62 29.19 32.09
C LEU A 30 -5.50 28.92 33.34
N PRO A 31 -6.54 28.08 33.24
CA PRO A 31 -7.03 27.49 32.00
C PRO A 31 -7.70 28.54 31.08
N THR A 32 -7.61 28.34 29.78
CA THR A 32 -8.26 29.13 28.73
C THR A 32 -9.01 28.22 27.76
N THR A 33 -9.66 28.83 26.78
CA THR A 33 -10.40 28.12 25.73
C THR A 33 -9.66 28.22 24.39
N GLU A 34 -9.88 27.27 23.49
CA GLU A 34 -9.34 27.29 22.13
C GLU A 34 -9.69 28.61 21.41
N GLU A 35 -10.93 29.11 21.55
CA GLU A 35 -11.35 30.38 20.96
C GLU A 35 -10.57 31.60 21.48
N GLU A 36 -10.08 31.56 22.71
CA GLU A 36 -9.26 32.63 23.30
C GLU A 36 -7.81 32.48 22.87
N MET A 37 -7.30 31.25 22.86
CA MET A 37 -5.96 30.91 22.42
C MET A 37 -5.75 31.24 20.93
N GLN A 38 -6.72 30.94 20.07
CA GLN A 38 -6.65 31.31 18.65
C GLN A 38 -6.56 32.83 18.45
N LYS A 39 -7.26 33.61 19.28
CA LYS A 39 -7.13 35.08 19.25
C LYS A 39 -5.75 35.54 19.72
N VAL A 40 -5.11 34.83 20.64
CA VAL A 40 -3.70 35.10 21.03
C VAL A 40 -2.78 34.81 19.84
N PHE A 41 -2.91 33.63 19.22
CA PHE A 41 -2.15 33.25 18.03
C PHE A 41 -2.26 34.28 16.90
N GLU A 42 -3.47 34.75 16.58
CA GLU A 42 -3.67 35.81 15.59
C GLU A 42 -2.95 37.13 15.96
N ARG A 43 -2.95 37.51 17.25
CA ARG A 43 -2.30 38.74 17.75
C ARG A 43 -0.78 38.64 17.66
N ILE A 44 -0.20 37.54 18.10
CA ILE A 44 1.26 37.32 18.01
C ILE A 44 1.70 37.00 16.57
N GLY A 45 0.76 36.63 15.71
CA GLY A 45 0.92 36.46 14.26
C GLY A 45 1.24 35.04 13.82
N ILE A 46 0.91 34.05 14.64
CA ILE A 46 0.77 32.66 14.22
C ILE A 46 -0.41 32.57 13.23
N GLY A 47 -0.27 31.79 12.17
CA GLY A 47 -1.20 31.70 11.02
C GLY A 47 -1.08 32.82 9.98
N LYS A 48 -0.21 33.83 10.18
CA LYS A 48 0.04 34.89 9.17
C LYS A 48 1.23 34.51 8.28
N GLN A 49 1.20 34.95 7.02
CA GLN A 49 2.28 34.72 6.06
C GLN A 49 3.51 35.61 6.32
N ASP A 50 4.69 35.02 6.16
CA ASP A 50 6.00 35.67 6.17
C ASP A 50 6.32 36.41 4.86
N GLU A 51 7.54 36.93 4.72
CA GLU A 51 7.99 37.63 3.50
C GLU A 51 8.04 36.73 2.25
N PHE A 52 8.02 35.41 2.42
CA PHE A 52 8.05 34.39 1.36
C PHE A 52 6.67 33.76 1.09
N GLY A 53 5.64 34.14 1.85
CA GLY A 53 4.28 33.63 1.71
C GLY A 53 3.97 32.38 2.54
N GLN A 54 4.88 31.94 3.42
CA GLN A 54 4.70 30.79 4.31
C GLN A 54 4.06 31.22 5.64
N PRO A 55 3.05 30.50 6.15
CA PRO A 55 2.44 30.83 7.45
C PRO A 55 3.41 30.58 8.61
N TYR A 56 3.36 31.44 9.63
CA TYR A 56 4.01 31.18 10.91
C TYR A 56 3.22 30.16 11.71
N GLU A 57 3.71 28.94 11.83
CA GLU A 57 3.01 27.84 12.52
C GLU A 57 3.63 27.51 13.89
N GLU A 58 4.88 27.92 14.13
CA GLU A 58 5.63 27.52 15.32
C GLU A 58 5.64 28.58 16.43
N TRP A 59 5.49 28.13 17.67
CA TRP A 59 5.63 28.92 18.87
C TRP A 59 6.46 28.18 19.93
N PHE A 60 6.92 28.91 20.93
CA PHE A 60 7.56 28.36 22.11
C PHE A 60 7.20 29.23 23.33
N ILE A 61 7.42 28.70 24.52
CA ILE A 61 7.15 29.41 25.77
C ILE A 61 8.45 29.99 26.30
N THR A 62 8.45 31.31 26.53
CA THR A 62 9.65 32.02 27.00
C THR A 62 9.71 32.14 28.51
N ASP A 63 8.55 32.19 29.17
CA ASP A 63 8.46 32.38 30.61
C ASP A 63 7.14 31.82 31.16
N TYR A 64 7.11 31.55 32.46
CA TYR A 64 5.98 30.97 33.18
C TYR A 64 5.71 31.73 34.48
N GLU A 65 4.44 32.00 34.78
CA GLU A 65 3.98 32.37 36.11
C GLU A 65 3.13 31.23 36.65
N CYS A 66 3.59 30.53 37.69
CA CYS A 66 2.82 29.46 38.33
C CYS A 66 2.82 29.67 39.83
N PRO A 67 1.64 29.65 40.50
CA PRO A 67 1.56 29.86 41.94
C PRO A 67 2.15 28.70 42.78
N ILE A 68 2.35 27.53 42.17
CA ILE A 68 2.94 26.37 42.86
C ILE A 68 4.47 26.48 42.83
N TYR A 69 5.08 26.53 44.01
CA TYR A 69 6.53 26.63 44.15
C TYR A 69 7.23 25.43 43.48
N GLY A 70 8.28 25.72 42.70
CA GLY A 70 9.10 24.70 42.05
C GLY A 70 8.65 24.31 40.64
N VAL A 71 7.36 24.45 40.31
CA VAL A 71 6.82 24.07 38.99
C VAL A 71 7.48 24.86 37.86
N GLN A 72 7.67 26.17 38.00
CA GLN A 72 8.34 27.00 36.98
C GLN A 72 9.74 26.49 36.58
N LYS A 73 10.46 25.82 37.49
CA LYS A 73 11.82 25.31 37.22
C LYS A 73 11.81 23.96 36.50
N MET A 74 10.67 23.27 36.50
CA MET A 74 10.45 21.98 35.85
C MET A 74 10.04 22.19 34.38
N LEU A 75 9.28 23.24 34.08
CA LEU A 75 8.75 23.49 32.74
C LEU A 75 9.84 24.01 31.79
N GLY A 76 9.89 23.47 30.58
CA GLY A 76 10.85 23.82 29.53
C GLY A 76 10.21 24.64 28.39
N GLU A 77 11.02 25.26 27.53
CA GLU A 77 10.56 26.19 26.48
C GLU A 77 9.58 25.58 25.45
N TYR A 78 9.53 24.26 25.35
CA TYR A 78 8.70 23.51 24.39
C TYR A 78 7.58 22.70 25.07
N GLU A 79 7.15 23.13 26.26
CA GLU A 79 6.07 22.46 26.96
C GLU A 79 4.73 22.56 26.19
N SER A 80 3.92 21.51 26.27
CA SER A 80 2.60 21.51 25.62
C SER A 80 1.64 22.47 26.32
N LEU A 81 1.09 23.42 25.56
CA LEU A 81 0.06 24.34 26.06
C LEU A 81 -1.23 23.60 26.44
N ASP A 82 -1.56 22.51 25.78
CA ASP A 82 -2.71 21.67 26.13
C ASP A 82 -2.50 20.98 27.48
N LYS A 83 -1.31 20.44 27.73
CA LYS A 83 -0.95 19.85 29.04
C LYS A 83 -0.98 20.90 30.16
N LEU A 84 -0.43 22.09 29.91
CA LEU A 84 -0.46 23.20 30.86
C LEU A 84 -1.90 23.65 31.16
N ASN A 85 -2.73 23.73 30.11
CA ASN A 85 -4.14 24.10 30.24
C ASN A 85 -4.93 23.06 31.03
N TYR A 86 -4.69 21.77 30.76
CA TYR A 86 -5.31 20.67 31.47
C TYR A 86 -4.89 20.63 32.94
N LEU A 87 -3.60 20.77 33.23
CA LEU A 87 -3.08 20.88 34.59
C LEU A 87 -3.73 22.05 35.35
N ALA A 88 -3.83 23.22 34.72
CA ALA A 88 -4.47 24.39 35.32
C ALA A 88 -5.94 24.12 35.66
N ALA A 89 -6.68 23.46 34.76
CA ALA A 89 -8.06 23.07 35.00
C ALA A 89 -8.20 22.06 36.15
N LEU A 90 -7.33 21.05 36.21
CA LEU A 90 -7.33 20.07 37.31
C LEU A 90 -7.08 20.76 38.65
N ILE A 91 -6.11 21.68 38.72
CA ILE A 91 -5.82 22.45 39.93
C ILE A 91 -7.03 23.31 40.34
N ASP A 92 -7.70 23.96 39.38
CA ASP A 92 -8.89 24.78 39.63
C ASP A 92 -10.09 23.96 40.14
N GLU A 93 -10.20 22.70 39.72
CA GLU A 93 -11.25 21.77 40.17
C GLU A 93 -10.99 21.18 41.56
N LEU A 94 -9.74 21.14 42.02
CA LEU A 94 -9.38 20.66 43.35
C LEU A 94 -10.04 21.51 44.45
N SER A 95 -10.37 20.85 45.56
CA SER A 95 -10.82 21.58 46.75
C SER A 95 -9.68 22.43 47.32
N LEU A 96 -10.00 23.50 48.05
CA LEU A 96 -8.96 24.34 48.69
C LEU A 96 -7.99 23.53 49.57
N SER A 97 -8.51 22.50 50.26
CA SER A 97 -7.69 21.60 51.09
C SER A 97 -6.78 20.70 50.26
N ASP A 98 -7.18 20.33 49.04
CA ASP A 98 -6.39 19.51 48.13
C ASP A 98 -5.35 20.35 47.39
N GLN A 99 -5.66 21.62 47.09
CA GLN A 99 -4.68 22.59 46.58
C GLN A 99 -3.59 22.88 47.62
N GLU A 100 -3.98 23.12 48.88
CA GLU A 100 -3.07 23.19 50.03
C GLU A 100 -2.16 21.97 50.09
N LYS A 101 -2.77 20.80 49.89
CA LYS A 101 -2.04 19.54 49.92
C LYS A 101 -1.05 19.39 48.77
N LEU A 102 -1.45 19.72 47.54
CA LEU A 102 -0.59 19.70 46.37
C LEU A 102 0.65 20.60 46.58
N VAL A 103 0.45 21.82 47.09
CA VAL A 103 1.56 22.76 47.34
C VAL A 103 2.53 22.21 48.37
N ALA A 104 2.03 21.67 49.48
CA ALA A 104 2.88 21.09 50.51
C ALA A 104 3.67 19.88 50.01
N ILE A 105 3.07 19.01 49.19
CA ILE A 105 3.78 17.85 48.60
C ILE A 105 4.91 18.33 47.66
N MET A 106 4.64 19.35 46.84
CA MET A 106 5.64 19.93 45.96
C MET A 106 6.78 20.62 46.72
N GLU A 107 6.46 21.34 47.80
CA GLU A 107 7.46 21.96 48.68
C GLU A 107 8.33 20.93 49.40
N ALA A 108 7.73 19.83 49.85
CA ALA A 108 8.45 18.71 50.44
C ALA A 108 9.47 18.12 49.46
N GLY A 109 9.24 18.23 48.15
CA GLY A 109 10.10 17.65 47.12
C GLY A 109 9.77 16.18 46.89
N CYS A 110 8.60 15.98 46.27
CA CYS A 110 8.07 14.70 45.80
C CYS A 110 9.01 14.07 44.76
N ASP A 111 9.48 12.85 45.01
CA ASP A 111 10.45 12.16 44.13
C ASP A 111 9.76 11.59 42.88
N GLU A 112 8.45 11.38 42.93
CA GLU A 112 7.61 10.90 41.83
C GLU A 112 7.33 11.97 40.77
N VAL A 113 7.68 13.23 41.02
CA VAL A 113 7.37 14.36 40.14
C VAL A 113 8.62 14.95 39.52
N SER A 114 8.81 14.68 38.23
CA SER A 114 9.98 15.15 37.47
C SER A 114 9.64 16.07 36.29
N ASP A 115 8.44 15.93 35.75
CA ASP A 115 7.93 16.68 34.60
C ASP A 115 6.44 17.02 34.78
N ILE A 116 5.84 17.65 33.76
CA ILE A 116 4.43 18.04 33.78
C ILE A 116 3.48 16.83 33.84
N ASP A 117 3.86 15.70 33.24
CA ASP A 117 3.01 14.51 33.17
C ASP A 117 2.89 13.88 34.56
N ASP A 118 4.02 13.79 35.28
CA ASP A 118 4.02 13.34 36.66
C ASP A 118 3.27 14.32 37.58
N LEU A 119 3.36 15.63 37.33
CA LEU A 119 2.62 16.64 38.08
C LEU A 119 1.10 16.54 37.85
N ILE A 120 0.65 16.28 36.62
CA ILE A 120 -0.75 15.95 36.32
C ILE A 120 -1.17 14.70 37.09
N ASN A 121 -0.34 13.64 37.05
CA ASN A 121 -0.62 12.42 37.80
C ASN A 121 -0.70 12.64 39.32
N LEU A 122 0.12 13.55 39.87
CA LEU A 122 0.06 13.89 41.30
C LEU A 122 -1.32 14.41 41.70
N THR A 123 -2.01 15.18 40.84
CA THR A 123 -3.38 15.67 41.13
C THR A 123 -4.38 14.54 41.39
N PHE A 124 -4.17 13.37 40.79
CA PHE A 124 -4.99 12.18 41.00
C PHE A 124 -4.53 11.28 42.16
N ASN A 125 -3.33 11.51 42.68
CA ASN A 125 -2.69 10.68 43.70
C ASN A 125 -2.48 11.44 45.04
N LEU A 126 -3.19 12.55 45.25
CA LEU A 126 -3.13 13.32 46.50
C LEU A 126 -3.56 12.51 47.74
N ASP A 127 -4.33 11.44 47.57
CA ASP A 127 -4.71 10.51 48.64
C ASP A 127 -3.56 9.61 49.10
N CYS A 128 -2.47 9.55 48.34
CA CYS A 128 -1.26 8.81 48.69
C CYS A 128 -0.41 9.56 49.73
N TYR A 129 -0.77 10.82 50.02
CA TYR A 129 -0.08 11.69 50.96
C TYR A 129 -1.01 12.17 52.07
N ASP A 130 -0.48 12.15 53.29
CA ASP A 130 -1.10 12.77 54.45
C ASP A 130 -0.35 14.04 54.84
N ILE A 131 -1.11 15.06 55.21
CA ILE A 131 -0.58 16.29 55.79
C ILE A 131 -1.06 16.38 57.22
N MET A 132 -0.13 16.71 58.11
CA MET A 132 -0.37 16.92 59.53
C MET A 132 -0.15 18.41 59.82
N PRO A 133 -1.21 19.25 59.73
CA PRO A 133 -1.07 20.68 59.93
C PRO A 133 -0.64 21.02 61.35
N GLY A 134 0.19 22.04 61.50
CA GLY A 134 0.67 22.52 62.80
C GLY A 134 1.83 21.73 63.39
N ILE A 135 2.38 20.76 62.66
CA ILE A 135 3.62 20.06 63.00
C ILE A 135 4.74 20.64 62.14
N ASN A 136 5.67 21.40 62.75
CA ASN A 136 6.67 22.17 61.98
C ASN A 136 8.12 21.71 62.23
N ASP A 137 8.34 20.91 63.27
CA ASP A 137 9.65 20.37 63.61
C ASP A 137 9.55 18.97 64.24
N GLU A 138 10.71 18.36 64.49
CA GLU A 138 10.79 17.02 65.06
C GLU A 138 10.20 16.95 66.47
N TYR A 139 10.26 18.05 67.23
CA TYR A 139 9.67 18.09 68.57
C TYR A 139 8.14 18.00 68.49
N ASP A 140 7.52 18.81 67.63
CA ASP A 140 6.07 18.82 67.41
C ASP A 140 5.59 17.42 66.97
N LEU A 141 6.32 16.78 66.04
CA LEU A 141 5.98 15.45 65.52
C LEU A 141 6.06 14.36 66.61
N GLY A 142 7.16 14.37 67.37
CA GLY A 142 7.34 13.44 68.48
C GLY A 142 6.30 13.63 69.58
N TYR A 143 5.93 14.87 69.87
CA TYR A 143 4.89 15.20 70.83
C TYR A 143 3.51 14.73 70.36
N TYR A 144 3.16 14.98 69.09
CA TYR A 144 1.91 14.54 68.47
C TYR A 144 1.75 13.03 68.60
N TYR A 145 2.75 12.25 68.18
CA TYR A 145 2.64 10.78 68.23
C TYR A 145 2.61 10.22 69.65
N ALA A 146 3.33 10.85 70.58
CA ALA A 146 3.35 10.39 71.97
C ALA A 146 2.02 10.66 72.71
N ASN A 147 1.39 11.83 72.48
CA ASN A 147 0.28 12.31 73.30
C ASN A 147 -1.05 12.46 72.54
N GLU A 148 -1.04 12.88 71.27
CA GLU A 148 -2.24 13.24 70.50
C GLU A 148 -2.73 12.10 69.60
N ALA A 149 -1.82 11.30 69.02
CA ALA A 149 -2.15 10.11 68.24
C ALA A 149 -2.75 8.97 69.10
N GLY A 150 -2.78 9.14 70.43
CA GLY A 150 -3.43 8.22 71.36
C GLY A 150 -2.64 6.96 71.68
N ILE A 151 -1.32 6.93 71.38
CA ILE A 151 -0.43 5.81 71.75
C ILE A 151 -0.33 5.70 73.29
N TYR A 152 -0.28 6.85 73.97
CA TYR A 152 -0.36 6.96 75.42
C TYR A 152 -1.30 8.10 75.79
N SER A 153 -2.12 7.95 76.84
CA SER A 153 -2.85 9.10 77.37
C SER A 153 -1.96 9.93 78.29
N GLU A 154 -2.21 11.24 78.42
CA GLU A 154 -1.54 12.09 79.44
C GLU A 154 -1.61 11.47 80.85
N LYS A 155 -2.66 10.70 81.13
CA LYS A 155 -2.83 9.98 82.41
C LYS A 155 -1.95 8.74 82.54
N ASP A 156 -1.60 8.10 81.43
CA ASP A 156 -0.76 6.89 81.40
C ASP A 156 0.73 7.23 81.53
N LEU A 157 1.16 8.33 80.90
CA LEU A 157 2.54 8.81 80.95
C LEU A 157 2.85 9.53 82.27
N GLY A 158 1.92 10.35 82.79
CA GLY A 158 2.11 11.08 84.04
C GLY A 158 3.45 11.83 84.08
N PRO A 159 4.20 11.82 85.20
CA PRO A 159 5.49 12.50 85.30
C PRO A 159 6.59 12.01 84.34
N LEU A 160 6.41 10.87 83.67
CA LEU A 160 7.40 10.38 82.70
C LEU A 160 7.37 11.18 81.40
N ALA A 161 6.27 11.87 81.09
CA ALA A 161 6.16 12.74 79.92
C ALA A 161 7.25 13.83 79.90
N ASP A 162 7.66 14.33 81.07
CA ASP A 162 8.72 15.35 81.22
C ASP A 162 10.14 14.81 80.92
N TYR A 163 10.30 13.50 80.76
CA TYR A 163 11.57 12.82 80.52
C TYR A 163 11.67 12.21 79.12
N ILE A 164 10.63 12.32 78.29
CA ILE A 164 10.66 11.89 76.90
C ILE A 164 11.41 12.93 76.08
N ASP A 165 12.36 12.46 75.29
CA ASP A 165 13.06 13.26 74.29
C ASP A 165 12.23 13.28 73.00
N TYR A 166 11.25 14.21 72.94
CA TYR A 166 10.30 14.30 71.82
C TYR A 166 10.98 14.65 70.50
N GLU A 167 12.00 15.51 70.52
CA GLU A 167 12.78 15.88 69.35
C GLU A 167 13.46 14.66 68.72
N ARG A 168 14.15 13.85 69.54
CA ARG A 168 14.77 12.62 69.03
C ARG A 168 13.75 11.59 68.57
N TYR A 169 12.62 11.47 69.26
CA TYR A 169 11.57 10.54 68.86
C TYR A 169 10.93 10.92 67.52
N GLY A 170 10.62 12.21 67.34
CA GLY A 170 10.09 12.71 66.07
C GLY A 170 11.10 12.62 64.94
N HIS A 171 12.39 12.85 65.18
CA HIS A 171 13.44 12.63 64.18
C HIS A 171 13.44 11.18 63.67
N ASP A 172 13.36 10.20 64.56
CA ASP A 172 13.32 8.78 64.18
C ASP A 172 12.03 8.44 63.39
N ILE A 173 10.88 9.02 63.77
CA ILE A 173 9.62 8.86 63.02
C ILE A 173 9.72 9.49 61.63
N ALA A 174 10.22 10.73 61.53
CA ALA A 174 10.39 11.43 60.27
C ALA A 174 11.27 10.64 59.30
N TYR A 175 12.34 10.03 59.82
CA TYR A 175 13.21 9.16 59.06
C TYR A 175 12.50 7.89 58.57
N ASP A 176 11.74 7.22 59.44
CA ASP A 176 11.04 5.96 59.11
C ASP A 176 9.87 6.17 58.13
N GLU A 177 9.13 7.26 58.28
CA GLU A 177 8.02 7.63 57.38
C GLU A 177 8.51 8.33 56.10
N GLN A 178 9.80 8.65 56.00
CA GLN A 178 10.39 9.50 54.96
C GLN A 178 9.65 10.84 54.80
N GLY A 179 9.07 11.34 55.89
CA GLY A 179 8.30 12.57 55.88
C GLY A 179 9.19 13.81 55.92
N ARG A 180 8.59 14.95 55.56
CA ARG A 180 9.29 16.23 55.45
C ARG A 180 8.43 17.35 56.04
N PHE A 181 9.10 18.31 56.66
CA PHE A 181 8.48 19.51 57.21
C PHE A 181 8.39 20.60 56.14
N THR A 182 7.22 21.20 56.00
CA THR A 182 6.92 22.30 55.08
C THR A 182 6.23 23.43 55.83
N ASP A 183 6.04 24.58 55.18
CA ASP A 183 5.32 25.71 55.78
C ASP A 183 3.84 25.37 56.11
N GLU A 184 3.26 24.36 55.46
CA GLU A 184 1.89 23.87 55.66
C GLU A 184 1.79 22.72 56.70
N GLY A 185 2.92 22.21 57.18
CA GLY A 185 3.00 21.18 58.21
C GLY A 185 3.88 20.00 57.82
N TYR A 186 3.64 18.85 58.44
CA TYR A 186 4.43 17.64 58.16
C TYR A 186 3.74 16.77 57.11
N VAL A 187 4.43 16.54 55.99
CA VAL A 187 3.98 15.73 54.86
C VAL A 187 4.59 14.35 54.96
N ARG A 188 3.77 13.30 54.82
CA ARG A 188 4.23 11.90 54.80
C ARG A 188 3.52 11.09 53.72
N VAL A 189 4.20 10.04 53.26
CA VAL A 189 3.62 9.06 52.33
C VAL A 189 2.68 8.14 53.12
N ALA A 190 1.39 8.22 52.82
CA ALA A 190 0.36 7.38 53.43
C ALA A 190 0.18 6.04 52.70
N SER A 191 0.51 6.00 51.40
CA SER A 191 0.38 4.84 50.53
C SER A 191 1.45 4.86 49.44
N GLU A 192 2.13 3.75 49.22
CA GLU A 192 3.07 3.56 48.10
C GLU A 192 2.37 3.26 46.77
N ARG A 193 1.03 3.24 46.76
CA ARG A 193 0.26 3.12 45.51
C ARG A 193 0.50 4.39 44.69
N TRP A 194 0.88 4.24 43.43
CA TRP A 194 0.91 5.31 42.46
C TRP A 194 0.17 4.87 41.21
N ASP A 195 -0.89 5.58 40.85
CA ASP A 195 -1.72 5.28 39.70
C ASP A 195 -1.43 6.29 38.58
N ARG A 196 -0.75 5.83 37.53
CA ARG A 196 -0.44 6.68 36.37
C ARG A 196 -1.64 6.68 35.42
N GLN A 197 -2.53 7.65 35.61
CA GLN A 197 -3.72 7.86 34.80
C GLN A 197 -3.44 8.66 33.53
N PHE A 198 -2.42 9.51 33.56
CA PHE A 198 -1.99 10.33 32.43
C PHE A 198 -0.67 9.80 31.88
N ASN A 199 -0.66 9.36 30.62
CA ASN A 199 0.49 8.76 29.95
C ASN A 199 1.34 9.81 29.20
N GLY A 200 0.85 11.03 29.03
CA GLY A 200 1.54 12.12 28.33
C GLY A 200 1.12 12.31 26.87
N GLU A 201 0.20 11.48 26.35
CA GLU A 201 -0.38 11.57 25.01
C GLU A 201 -1.50 12.62 24.98
N LEU A 202 -1.72 13.22 23.80
CA LEU A 202 -2.78 14.21 23.61
C LEU A 202 -4.18 13.60 23.83
N ASP A 203 -4.34 12.31 23.50
CA ASP A 203 -5.60 11.57 23.63
C ASP A 203 -6.10 11.44 25.07
N ASP A 204 -5.19 11.52 26.04
CA ASP A 204 -5.54 11.51 27.46
C ASP A 204 -6.14 12.84 27.94
N ILE A 205 -5.94 13.93 27.20
CA ILE A 205 -6.47 15.25 27.52
C ILE A 205 -7.89 15.36 26.97
N PRO A 206 -8.93 15.65 27.78
CA PRO A 206 -10.28 15.88 27.27
C PRO A 206 -10.32 17.06 26.29
N ASP A 207 -11.13 16.95 25.23
CA ASP A 207 -11.18 17.92 24.12
C ASP A 207 -11.39 19.37 24.58
N GLU A 208 -12.17 19.59 25.64
CA GLU A 208 -12.46 20.92 26.16
C GLU A 208 -11.23 21.65 26.75
N TYR A 209 -10.15 20.91 27.04
CA TYR A 209 -8.89 21.46 27.53
C TYR A 209 -7.79 21.50 26.45
N ARG A 210 -8.04 21.00 25.23
CA ARG A 210 -7.14 21.13 24.08
C ARG A 210 -7.36 22.51 23.45
N ILE A 211 -6.39 23.41 23.64
CA ILE A 211 -6.48 24.83 23.30
C ILE A 211 -5.60 25.23 22.11
N THR A 212 -4.62 24.42 21.72
CA THR A 212 -3.79 24.73 20.54
C THR A 212 -4.43 24.36 19.21
N GLY A 213 -5.74 24.08 19.25
CA GLY A 213 -6.44 23.33 18.21
C GLY A 213 -6.33 21.86 18.56
N SER A 214 -7.45 21.14 18.57
CA SER A 214 -7.36 19.70 18.42
C SER A 214 -6.53 19.47 17.15
N GLY A 215 -5.50 18.64 17.22
CA GLY A 215 -4.90 18.07 16.01
C GLY A 215 -5.99 17.50 15.09
N GLU A 216 -7.20 17.24 15.58
CA GLU A 216 -8.34 16.88 14.76
C GLU A 216 -8.89 17.98 13.85
N ASP A 217 -8.96 19.27 14.17
CA ASP A 217 -9.51 20.27 13.21
C ASP A 217 -8.43 20.92 12.32
N ALA A 218 -7.15 20.77 12.65
CA ALA A 218 -6.03 21.11 11.76
C ALA A 218 -5.53 19.92 10.92
N GLU A 219 -5.68 18.66 11.37
CA GLU A 219 -5.40 17.45 10.57
C GLU A 219 -6.65 16.87 9.86
N ARG A 220 -7.89 17.30 10.18
CA ARG A 220 -9.07 16.94 9.35
C ARG A 220 -9.29 17.85 8.15
N ASP A 221 -8.64 19.01 8.08
CA ASP A 221 -8.83 19.94 6.95
C ASP A 221 -7.53 20.40 6.27
N SER A 222 -6.35 19.91 6.69
CA SER A 222 -5.14 20.07 5.87
C SER A 222 -5.04 18.93 4.87
N THR A 223 -5.59 19.17 3.67
CA THR A 223 -5.32 18.28 2.55
C THR A 223 -3.82 18.30 2.24
N ILE A 224 -3.19 17.14 2.31
CA ILE A 224 -1.80 16.95 1.88
C ILE A 224 -1.77 16.47 0.43
N ALA A 225 -0.91 17.11 -0.37
CA ALA A 225 -0.62 16.67 -1.72
C ALA A 225 0.40 15.54 -1.68
N VAL A 226 -0.07 14.32 -1.93
CA VAL A 226 0.72 13.09 -1.91
C VAL A 226 0.86 12.51 -3.31
N LEU A 227 1.86 11.67 -3.50
CA LEU A 227 2.02 10.88 -4.72
C LEU A 227 1.54 9.45 -4.46
N VAL A 228 0.39 9.07 -5.02
CA VAL A 228 -0.14 7.71 -4.90
C VAL A 228 0.45 6.84 -6.01
N VAL A 229 0.94 5.66 -5.63
CA VAL A 229 1.53 4.67 -6.53
C VAL A 229 0.76 3.36 -6.38
N GLU A 230 -0.05 3.05 -7.38
CA GLU A 230 -0.79 1.79 -7.42
C GLU A 230 0.00 0.70 -8.17
N PRO A 231 -0.15 -0.58 -7.79
CA PRO A 231 0.44 -1.70 -8.49
C PRO A 231 0.10 -1.67 -9.99
N GLY A 232 1.13 -1.74 -10.83
CA GLY A 232 0.98 -1.77 -12.29
C GLY A 232 0.55 -0.46 -12.96
N LYS A 233 0.47 0.67 -12.22
CA LYS A 233 0.08 1.97 -12.76
C LYS A 233 1.18 3.02 -12.60
N GLU A 234 1.09 4.07 -13.42
CA GLU A 234 1.88 5.29 -13.27
C GLU A 234 1.44 6.03 -11.99
N PRO A 235 2.37 6.72 -11.30
CA PRO A 235 2.06 7.45 -10.09
C PRO A 235 1.21 8.69 -10.44
N TYR A 236 0.34 9.09 -9.53
CA TYR A 236 -0.49 10.28 -9.72
C TYR A 236 -0.61 11.08 -8.44
N VAL A 237 -0.77 12.39 -8.61
CA VAL A 237 -0.96 13.31 -7.49
C VAL A 237 -2.39 13.17 -6.98
N LYS A 238 -2.52 13.08 -5.66
CA LYS A 238 -3.80 13.08 -4.98
C LYS A 238 -3.72 13.98 -3.76
N GLU A 239 -4.78 14.75 -3.55
CA GLU A 239 -4.99 15.46 -2.29
C GLU A 239 -5.79 14.52 -1.38
N ILE A 240 -5.25 14.23 -0.21
CA ILE A 240 -5.89 13.41 0.82
C ILE A 240 -5.86 14.16 2.15
N ASP A 241 -6.75 13.82 3.06
CA ASP A 241 -6.69 14.37 4.41
C ASP A 241 -5.44 13.83 5.12
N SER A 242 -4.76 14.66 5.90
CA SER A 242 -3.53 14.32 6.61
C SER A 242 -3.74 13.32 7.77
N GLY A 243 -4.99 13.14 8.21
CA GLY A 243 -5.34 12.21 9.28
C GLY A 243 -5.03 10.73 8.99
N LEU A 244 -4.74 10.00 10.07
CA LEU A 244 -4.39 8.57 10.04
C LEU A 244 -5.42 7.69 9.30
N GLU A 245 -6.72 7.95 9.48
CA GLU A 245 -7.78 7.18 8.82
C GLU A 245 -7.71 7.30 7.28
N SER A 246 -7.42 8.49 6.76
CA SER A 246 -7.30 8.74 5.32
C SER A 246 -6.06 8.06 4.74
N LEU A 247 -4.94 8.05 5.49
CA LEU A 247 -3.73 7.31 5.13
C LEU A 247 -3.99 5.80 5.09
N GLN A 248 -4.61 5.25 6.14
CA GLN A 248 -4.96 3.82 6.24
C GLN A 248 -5.95 3.39 5.15
N HIS A 249 -6.93 4.24 4.84
CA HIS A 249 -7.89 3.98 3.78
C HIS A 249 -7.23 3.92 2.39
N GLU A 250 -6.24 4.78 2.12
CA GLU A 250 -5.57 4.83 0.83
C GLU A 250 -4.65 3.63 0.58
N VAL A 251 -3.91 3.18 1.61
CA VAL A 251 -3.02 1.99 1.49
C VAL A 251 -3.75 0.67 1.73
N GLY A 252 -4.96 0.72 2.30
CA GLY A 252 -5.84 -0.43 2.49
C GLY A 252 -5.54 -1.27 3.73
N GLY A 253 -5.06 -0.67 4.82
CA GLY A 253 -4.72 -1.37 6.06
C GLY A 253 -3.97 -0.50 7.08
N CYS A 254 -3.41 -1.12 8.12
CA CYS A 254 -2.50 -0.45 9.05
C CYS A 254 -1.27 0.08 8.30
N ILE A 255 -0.83 1.29 8.62
CA ILE A 255 0.25 1.94 7.89
C ILE A 255 1.62 1.62 8.48
N GLU A 256 2.60 1.47 7.59
CA GLU A 256 4.03 1.46 7.90
C GLU A 256 4.69 2.59 7.11
N ALA A 257 5.56 3.36 7.76
CA ALA A 257 6.35 4.41 7.12
C ALA A 257 7.80 3.97 6.95
N ILE A 258 8.28 4.02 5.71
CA ILE A 258 9.63 3.62 5.31
C ILE A 258 10.37 4.86 4.82
N TYR A 259 11.66 4.97 5.16
CA TYR A 259 12.51 6.12 4.83
C TYR A 259 13.67 5.70 3.91
N PRO A 260 13.39 5.32 2.65
CA PRO A 260 14.41 4.78 1.75
C PRO A 260 15.31 5.84 1.09
N TYR A 261 15.06 7.15 1.32
CA TYR A 261 15.72 8.25 0.63
C TYR A 261 16.24 9.30 1.62
N GLU A 262 17.30 10.02 1.23
CA GLU A 262 17.87 11.16 1.98
C GLU A 262 17.00 12.43 1.92
N ASP A 263 16.11 12.53 0.93
CA ASP A 263 15.13 13.61 0.88
C ASP A 263 14.16 13.52 2.07
N PRO A 264 13.64 14.65 2.61
CA PRO A 264 12.69 14.65 3.71
C PRO A 264 11.30 14.18 3.24
N VAL A 265 11.20 12.89 2.93
CA VAL A 265 9.99 12.20 2.48
C VAL A 265 9.90 10.84 3.15
N ALA A 266 8.67 10.35 3.33
CA ALA A 266 8.39 8.97 3.72
C ALA A 266 7.57 8.26 2.65
N LEU A 267 7.75 6.95 2.60
CA LEU A 267 6.92 6.03 1.83
C LEU A 267 5.97 5.32 2.80
N VAL A 268 4.68 5.60 2.68
CA VAL A 268 3.64 5.02 3.53
C VAL A 268 2.95 3.89 2.78
N CYS A 269 2.96 2.68 3.34
CA CYS A 269 2.34 1.48 2.77
C CYS A 269 1.58 0.66 3.82
N ASN A 270 0.87 -0.38 3.39
CA ASN A 270 0.20 -1.31 4.30
C ASN A 270 1.23 -2.26 4.95
N GLU A 271 1.35 -2.21 6.28
CA GLU A 271 2.26 -3.03 7.10
C GLU A 271 2.04 -4.54 6.87
N GLU A 272 0.79 -4.96 6.70
CA GLU A 272 0.42 -6.36 6.50
C GLU A 272 0.32 -6.73 5.01
N GLY A 273 0.61 -5.81 4.08
CA GLY A 273 0.33 -6.01 2.65
C GLY A 273 1.00 -7.25 2.04
N LYS A 274 2.22 -7.59 2.47
CA LYS A 274 2.92 -8.82 2.05
C LYS A 274 2.28 -10.08 2.64
N LEU A 275 1.80 -10.01 3.89
CA LEU A 275 1.15 -11.12 4.59
C LEU A 275 -0.25 -11.38 4.05
N GLU A 276 -0.96 -10.34 3.64
CA GLU A 276 -2.28 -10.41 2.99
C GLU A 276 -2.20 -10.86 1.53
N GLY A 277 -0.99 -10.91 0.94
CA GLY A 277 -0.77 -11.30 -0.45
C GLY A 277 -1.16 -10.22 -1.46
N LEU A 278 -1.06 -8.94 -1.09
CA LEU A 278 -1.28 -7.83 -2.01
C LEU A 278 -0.24 -7.86 -3.16
N PRO A 279 -0.62 -7.39 -4.37
CA PRO A 279 0.29 -7.38 -5.51
C PRO A 279 1.52 -6.49 -5.24
N LEU A 280 2.70 -7.01 -5.58
CA LEU A 280 3.96 -6.27 -5.48
C LEU A 280 3.97 -5.05 -6.42
N ASN A 281 4.55 -3.94 -5.98
CA ASN A 281 4.39 -2.63 -6.61
C ASN A 281 5.69 -1.99 -7.09
N ARG A 282 6.62 -1.67 -6.18
CA ARG A 282 7.94 -1.08 -6.49
C ARG A 282 9.03 -1.68 -5.62
N ALA A 283 10.22 -1.85 -6.20
CA ALA A 283 11.42 -2.24 -5.47
C ALA A 283 12.02 -1.02 -4.76
N LEU A 284 12.45 -1.25 -3.52
CA LEU A 284 13.35 -0.36 -2.80
C LEU A 284 14.77 -0.87 -2.98
N ARG A 285 15.68 0.04 -3.32
CA ARG A 285 17.06 -0.26 -3.68
C ARG A 285 18.02 0.43 -2.73
N ASP A 286 19.12 -0.22 -2.43
CA ASP A 286 20.20 0.36 -1.62
C ASP A 286 21.14 1.25 -2.46
N GLU A 287 22.22 1.73 -1.84
CA GLU A 287 23.22 2.59 -2.50
C GLU A 287 23.92 1.91 -3.69
N ASP A 288 24.03 0.58 -3.68
CA ASP A 288 24.65 -0.22 -4.74
C ASP A 288 23.65 -0.57 -5.86
N GLY A 289 22.36 -0.25 -5.67
CA GLY A 289 21.27 -0.48 -6.62
C GLY A 289 20.61 -1.86 -6.50
N ASP A 290 21.01 -2.64 -5.50
CA ASP A 290 20.46 -3.96 -5.20
C ASP A 290 19.12 -3.82 -4.47
N ILE A 291 18.18 -4.73 -4.78
CA ILE A 291 16.84 -4.71 -4.17
C ILE A 291 16.94 -5.29 -2.76
N TYR A 292 16.69 -4.46 -1.75
CA TYR A 292 16.63 -4.91 -0.37
C TYR A 292 15.19 -5.18 0.10
N ASP A 293 14.19 -4.51 -0.50
CA ASP A 293 12.79 -4.74 -0.20
C ASP A 293 11.86 -4.46 -1.40
N VAL A 294 10.63 -4.98 -1.35
CA VAL A 294 9.59 -4.73 -2.36
C VAL A 294 8.29 -4.36 -1.66
N VAL A 295 7.73 -3.20 -2.01
CA VAL A 295 6.45 -2.74 -1.44
C VAL A 295 5.29 -3.53 -2.03
N ALA A 296 4.37 -3.99 -1.19
CA ALA A 296 3.16 -4.73 -1.60
C ALA A 296 1.91 -3.85 -1.42
N GLY A 297 1.04 -3.86 -2.43
CA GLY A 297 -0.17 -3.02 -2.45
C GLY A 297 0.08 -1.58 -2.89
N THR A 298 -0.95 -0.75 -2.73
CA THR A 298 -0.86 0.69 -2.98
C THR A 298 -0.01 1.33 -1.89
N PHE A 299 0.89 2.22 -2.29
CA PHE A 299 1.64 3.06 -1.35
C PHE A 299 1.57 4.51 -1.78
N MET A 300 1.92 5.40 -0.87
CA MET A 300 2.04 6.82 -1.17
C MET A 300 3.37 7.39 -0.71
N VAL A 301 3.81 8.44 -1.39
CA VAL A 301 4.95 9.26 -0.95
C VAL A 301 4.41 10.54 -0.32
N VAL A 302 4.86 10.82 0.90
CA VAL A 302 4.45 11.98 1.70
C VAL A 302 5.68 12.81 2.06
N GLY A 303 5.50 14.12 2.20
CA GLY A 303 6.55 14.98 2.74
C GLY A 303 6.71 14.75 4.24
N LEU A 304 7.88 15.05 4.78
CA LEU A 304 8.11 15.08 6.22
C LEU A 304 8.12 16.52 6.71
N THR A 305 7.34 16.79 7.76
CA THR A 305 7.48 17.97 8.62
C THR A 305 8.14 17.54 9.93
N ASP A 306 8.33 18.47 10.87
CA ASP A 306 9.04 18.15 12.12
C ASP A 306 8.28 17.11 12.97
N ASP A 307 6.94 17.12 12.94
CA ASP A 307 6.11 16.27 13.81
C ASP A 307 5.01 15.46 13.07
N SER A 308 4.83 15.60 11.74
CA SER A 308 3.77 14.90 11.00
C SER A 308 4.09 14.65 9.51
N PHE A 309 3.15 14.04 8.77
CA PHE A 309 3.22 13.89 7.32
C PHE A 309 2.70 15.15 6.63
N GLY A 310 3.51 15.71 5.74
CA GLY A 310 3.22 16.93 4.99
C GLY A 310 2.98 16.71 3.50
N SER A 311 2.61 17.79 2.82
CA SER A 311 2.57 17.83 1.35
C SER A 311 3.97 17.71 0.75
N LEU A 312 4.09 17.01 -0.38
CA LEU A 312 5.31 17.05 -1.16
C LEU A 312 5.50 18.44 -1.78
N THR A 313 6.73 18.97 -1.73
CA THR A 313 7.08 20.15 -2.52
C THR A 313 6.97 19.84 -4.02
N VAL A 314 6.82 20.88 -4.86
CA VAL A 314 6.74 20.72 -6.32
C VAL A 314 7.95 19.97 -6.88
N GLU A 315 9.14 20.20 -6.30
CA GLU A 315 10.38 19.53 -6.71
C GLU A 315 10.38 18.05 -6.34
N GLN A 316 10.00 17.71 -5.10
CA GLN A 316 9.87 16.32 -4.66
C GLN A 316 8.79 15.59 -5.46
N MET A 317 7.63 16.23 -5.68
CA MET A 317 6.53 15.65 -6.45
C MET A 317 6.98 15.28 -7.86
N GLN A 318 7.67 16.18 -8.56
CA GLN A 318 8.19 15.89 -9.90
C GLN A 318 9.25 14.78 -9.87
N LYS A 319 10.20 14.86 -8.92
CA LYS A 319 11.28 13.87 -8.76
C LYS A 319 10.73 12.46 -8.55
N PHE A 320 9.80 12.28 -7.61
CA PHE A 320 9.23 10.97 -7.30
C PHE A 320 8.20 10.50 -8.34
N SER A 321 7.49 11.41 -9.00
CA SER A 321 6.67 11.07 -10.17
C SER A 321 7.51 10.47 -11.29
N ASP A 322 8.68 11.05 -11.57
CA ASP A 322 9.60 10.52 -12.58
C ASP A 322 10.30 9.23 -12.09
N HIS A 323 10.65 9.15 -10.80
CA HIS A 323 11.28 7.96 -10.20
C HIS A 323 10.36 6.73 -10.26
N PHE A 324 9.09 6.88 -9.89
CA PHE A 324 8.13 5.78 -9.89
C PHE A 324 7.32 5.68 -11.19
N LYS A 325 7.66 6.46 -12.22
CA LYS A 325 6.88 6.56 -13.46
C LYS A 325 6.59 5.22 -14.11
N VAL A 326 7.59 4.34 -14.15
CA VAL A 326 7.51 3.06 -14.86
C VAL A 326 7.07 1.99 -13.86
N PRO A 327 5.92 1.30 -14.10
CA PRO A 327 5.51 0.17 -13.28
C PRO A 327 6.55 -0.94 -13.23
N GLU A 328 6.65 -1.71 -12.15
CA GLU A 328 7.58 -2.83 -12.05
C GLU A 328 6.82 -4.15 -11.84
N GLN A 329 7.31 -5.24 -12.41
CA GLN A 329 6.89 -6.61 -12.12
C GLN A 329 8.02 -7.38 -11.44
N PHE A 330 7.67 -8.26 -10.51
CA PHE A 330 8.65 -8.95 -9.67
C PHE A 330 8.64 -10.43 -9.98
N VAL A 331 9.82 -10.99 -10.26
CA VAL A 331 10.02 -12.41 -10.49
C VAL A 331 11.05 -12.91 -9.50
N LYS A 332 10.73 -14.02 -8.82
CA LYS A 332 11.68 -14.70 -7.95
C LYS A 332 12.48 -15.71 -8.77
N LEU A 333 13.78 -15.47 -8.89
CA LEU A 333 14.74 -16.33 -9.59
C LEU A 333 15.70 -16.92 -8.54
N GLY A 334 15.40 -18.15 -8.11
CA GLY A 334 16.11 -18.78 -6.99
C GLY A 334 15.93 -18.01 -5.68
N ASP A 335 17.04 -17.56 -5.10
CA ASP A 335 17.07 -16.77 -3.87
C ASP A 335 17.01 -15.25 -4.11
N LYS A 336 16.95 -14.79 -5.38
CA LYS A 336 16.95 -13.37 -5.74
C LYS A 336 15.59 -12.93 -6.28
N ILE A 337 15.15 -11.74 -5.86
CA ILE A 337 13.97 -11.07 -6.42
C ILE A 337 14.45 -10.05 -7.44
N VAL A 338 13.85 -10.03 -8.63
CA VAL A 338 14.21 -9.10 -9.70
C VAL A 338 12.99 -8.28 -10.11
N ALA A 339 13.18 -6.97 -10.20
CA ALA A 339 12.17 -6.01 -10.65
C ALA A 339 12.38 -5.69 -12.14
N ILE A 340 11.36 -5.95 -12.95
CA ILE A 340 11.32 -5.74 -14.40
C ILE A 340 10.44 -4.51 -14.70
N PRO A 341 10.99 -3.43 -15.28
CA PRO A 341 10.20 -2.27 -15.67
C PRO A 341 9.18 -2.59 -16.77
N MET A 342 7.94 -2.16 -16.58
CA MET A 342 6.82 -2.32 -17.51
C MET A 342 6.86 -1.20 -18.56
N ILE A 343 7.22 -1.60 -19.77
CA ILE A 343 7.26 -0.71 -20.93
C ILE A 343 5.84 -0.22 -21.26
N SER A 344 5.67 1.09 -21.52
CA SER A 344 4.35 1.73 -21.72
C SER A 344 3.56 1.08 -22.87
N LYS A 345 2.22 1.17 -22.89
CA LYS A 345 1.40 0.63 -24.00
C LYS A 345 1.78 1.22 -25.37
N GLU A 346 2.30 2.44 -25.41
CA GLU A 346 2.77 3.10 -26.63
C GLU A 346 4.14 2.59 -27.05
N GLN A 347 5.07 2.36 -26.12
CA GLN A 347 6.33 1.68 -26.41
C GLN A 347 6.12 0.19 -26.70
N GLN A 348 5.19 -0.51 -26.06
CA GLN A 348 4.77 -1.85 -26.49
C GLN A 348 4.19 -1.83 -27.91
N LYS A 349 3.50 -0.76 -28.31
CA LYS A 349 3.03 -0.57 -29.70
C LYS A 349 4.19 -0.25 -30.64
N GLN A 350 5.11 0.62 -30.23
CA GLN A 350 6.28 1.05 -30.99
C GLN A 350 7.29 -0.09 -31.13
N GLU A 351 7.58 -0.83 -30.08
CA GLU A 351 8.34 -2.08 -30.04
C GLU A 351 7.59 -3.20 -30.74
N SER A 352 6.25 -3.30 -30.72
CA SER A 352 5.54 -4.25 -31.59
C SER A 352 5.55 -3.84 -33.07
N ILE A 353 5.84 -2.57 -33.36
CA ILE A 353 6.03 -2.02 -34.71
C ILE A 353 7.50 -2.15 -35.14
N GLU A 354 8.47 -1.99 -34.23
CA GLU A 354 9.91 -2.16 -34.46
C GLU A 354 10.32 -3.65 -34.43
N GLN A 355 9.72 -4.49 -33.58
CA GLN A 355 9.79 -5.96 -33.61
C GLN A 355 9.07 -6.55 -34.83
N LYS A 356 8.18 -5.80 -35.48
CA LYS A 356 7.66 -6.20 -36.79
C LYS A 356 8.70 -6.10 -37.90
N ASP A 357 9.76 -5.30 -37.69
CA ASP A 357 10.87 -5.09 -38.63
C ASP A 357 12.22 -5.66 -38.10
N PHE A 358 12.24 -6.30 -36.92
CA PHE A 358 13.42 -6.97 -36.35
C PHE A 358 13.40 -8.46 -36.68
N GLU A 359 14.37 -8.92 -37.47
CA GLU A 359 14.59 -10.34 -37.77
C GLU A 359 15.83 -10.83 -37.04
N MET A 360 15.65 -11.89 -36.24
CA MET A 360 16.75 -12.65 -35.66
C MET A 360 17.70 -13.16 -36.74
N ASN A 361 18.99 -13.19 -36.43
CA ASN A 361 20.02 -13.80 -37.28
C ASN A 361 21.17 -14.36 -36.43
N ALA A 362 22.10 -15.05 -37.08
CA ALA A 362 23.23 -15.70 -36.42
C ALA A 362 24.18 -14.73 -35.69
N ASP A 363 24.17 -13.44 -36.03
CA ASP A 363 25.02 -12.40 -35.43
C ASP A 363 24.28 -11.58 -34.37
N THR A 364 23.07 -11.99 -33.98
CA THR A 364 22.28 -11.27 -32.98
C THR A 364 22.93 -11.42 -31.60
N SER A 365 23.26 -10.30 -30.98
CA SER A 365 23.87 -10.22 -29.64
C SER A 365 23.32 -9.04 -28.88
N GLY A 366 23.37 -9.06 -27.55
CA GLY A 366 22.82 -7.96 -26.76
C GLY A 366 21.28 -7.99 -26.68
N LEU A 367 20.64 -9.11 -27.05
CA LEU A 367 19.18 -9.22 -27.07
C LEU A 367 18.66 -9.38 -25.64
N ALA A 368 17.84 -8.43 -25.19
CA ALA A 368 17.06 -8.61 -23.97
C ALA A 368 15.83 -9.47 -24.29
N VAL A 369 15.63 -10.57 -23.57
CA VAL A 369 14.50 -11.48 -23.76
C VAL A 369 13.54 -11.33 -22.58
N ALA A 370 12.27 -11.06 -22.87
CA ALA A 370 11.24 -10.90 -21.84
C ALA A 370 11.17 -12.15 -20.94
N GLY A 371 11.28 -11.95 -19.63
CA GLY A 371 11.29 -13.03 -18.63
C GLY A 371 12.69 -13.53 -18.23
N HIS A 372 13.77 -13.15 -18.94
CA HIS A 372 15.14 -13.57 -18.64
C HIS A 372 16.07 -12.38 -18.44
N ILE A 373 16.85 -12.41 -17.35
CA ILE A 373 17.76 -11.33 -16.98
C ILE A 373 18.96 -11.32 -17.92
N GLY A 374 19.45 -10.12 -18.19
CA GLY A 374 20.66 -9.89 -18.96
C GLY A 374 20.39 -9.88 -20.46
N THR A 375 21.48 -9.86 -21.21
CA THR A 375 21.44 -9.86 -22.66
C THR A 375 21.99 -11.17 -23.19
N TRP A 376 21.49 -11.56 -24.35
CA TRP A 376 21.76 -12.86 -24.93
C TRP A 376 22.26 -12.71 -26.37
N HIS A 377 23.09 -13.67 -26.79
CA HIS A 377 23.54 -13.78 -28.17
C HIS A 377 23.22 -15.16 -28.74
N THR A 378 22.98 -15.18 -30.05
CA THR A 378 22.70 -16.40 -30.78
C THR A 378 23.95 -17.28 -30.82
N ILE A 379 23.81 -18.55 -30.41
CA ILE A 379 24.85 -19.57 -30.52
C ILE A 379 24.50 -20.68 -31.51
N ASP A 380 23.21 -20.92 -31.75
CA ASP A 380 22.73 -21.91 -32.73
C ASP A 380 21.35 -21.53 -33.27
N GLN A 381 20.95 -22.12 -34.41
CA GLN A 381 19.64 -21.91 -35.02
C GLN A 381 19.08 -23.23 -35.56
N HIS A 382 17.77 -23.43 -35.39
CA HIS A 382 17.07 -24.57 -35.97
C HIS A 382 15.71 -24.19 -36.56
N GLU A 383 15.29 -24.88 -37.62
CA GLU A 383 14.00 -24.64 -38.26
C GLU A 383 13.04 -25.79 -37.96
N VAL A 384 11.86 -25.48 -37.41
CA VAL A 384 10.80 -26.46 -37.12
C VAL A 384 9.48 -25.98 -37.71
N GLY A 385 8.89 -26.79 -38.60
CA GLY A 385 7.58 -26.48 -39.19
C GLY A 385 7.52 -25.22 -40.06
N GLY A 386 8.66 -24.73 -40.57
CA GLY A 386 8.75 -23.48 -41.32
C GLY A 386 9.00 -22.23 -40.46
N HIS A 387 9.21 -22.39 -39.15
CA HIS A 387 9.58 -21.33 -38.22
C HIS A 387 11.03 -21.50 -37.78
N SER A 388 11.77 -20.39 -37.74
CA SER A 388 13.15 -20.37 -37.24
C SER A 388 13.18 -20.12 -35.74
N PHE A 389 13.97 -20.93 -35.03
CA PHE A 389 14.24 -20.84 -33.61
C PHE A 389 15.74 -20.65 -33.38
N TYR A 390 16.08 -19.82 -32.40
CA TYR A 390 17.46 -19.43 -32.10
C TYR A 390 17.79 -19.81 -30.67
N LEU A 391 18.85 -20.58 -30.49
CA LEU A 391 19.41 -20.90 -29.18
C LEU A 391 20.29 -19.75 -28.75
N MET A 392 20.02 -19.23 -27.56
CA MET A 392 20.62 -18.02 -27.03
C MET A 392 21.44 -18.36 -25.78
N GLU A 393 22.68 -17.86 -25.75
CA GLU A 393 23.58 -17.94 -24.60
C GLU A 393 23.66 -16.56 -23.91
N HIS A 394 23.78 -16.56 -22.58
CA HIS A 394 23.82 -15.33 -21.81
C HIS A 394 25.16 -14.61 -22.01
N ASP A 395 25.16 -13.33 -22.39
CA ASP A 395 26.36 -12.56 -22.73
C ASP A 395 27.37 -12.44 -21.58
N THR A 396 26.89 -12.27 -20.34
CA THR A 396 27.74 -12.15 -19.14
C THR A 396 28.16 -13.48 -18.53
N TYR A 397 27.25 -14.44 -18.40
CA TYR A 397 27.46 -15.68 -17.65
C TYR A 397 27.78 -16.89 -18.54
N GLY A 398 27.67 -16.77 -19.87
CA GLY A 398 28.03 -17.83 -20.80
C GLY A 398 27.32 -19.15 -20.50
N ASP A 399 28.11 -20.21 -20.39
CA ASP A 399 27.69 -21.59 -20.09
C ASP A 399 27.33 -21.84 -18.61
N GLU A 400 27.54 -20.85 -17.72
CA GLU A 400 27.07 -20.91 -16.33
C GLU A 400 25.56 -20.67 -16.21
N ALA A 401 24.94 -20.06 -17.23
CA ALA A 401 23.49 -19.88 -17.33
C ALA A 401 22.89 -20.88 -18.33
N ALA A 402 21.70 -21.41 -18.03
CA ALA A 402 20.99 -22.26 -18.97
C ALA A 402 20.64 -21.45 -20.23
N CYS A 403 20.78 -22.06 -21.41
CA CYS A 403 20.42 -21.40 -22.66
C CYS A 403 18.90 -21.25 -22.75
N ILE A 404 18.45 -20.31 -23.58
CA ILE A 404 17.03 -20.10 -23.89
C ILE A 404 16.81 -20.22 -25.40
N ILE A 405 15.59 -20.52 -25.82
CA ILE A 405 15.22 -20.55 -27.24
C ILE A 405 14.19 -19.47 -27.52
N VAL A 406 14.46 -18.66 -28.54
CA VAL A 406 13.58 -17.61 -29.04
C VAL A 406 13.13 -17.88 -30.48
N ASP A 407 11.99 -17.31 -30.89
CA ASP A 407 11.51 -17.36 -32.28
C ASP A 407 12.22 -16.34 -33.18
N GLU A 408 11.83 -16.29 -34.46
CA GLU A 408 12.35 -15.35 -35.48
C GLU A 408 12.26 -13.86 -35.12
N ARG A 409 11.48 -13.51 -34.09
CA ARG A 409 11.27 -12.15 -33.61
C ARG A 409 11.91 -11.88 -32.25
N GLY A 410 12.66 -12.86 -31.71
CA GLY A 410 13.29 -12.75 -30.40
C GLY A 410 12.33 -12.98 -29.22
N LYS A 411 11.12 -13.52 -29.46
CA LYS A 411 10.19 -13.87 -28.38
C LYS A 411 10.59 -15.22 -27.78
N LEU A 412 10.62 -15.30 -26.45
CA LEU A 412 10.88 -16.54 -25.72
C LEU A 412 9.90 -17.66 -26.10
N VAL A 413 10.46 -18.85 -26.32
CA VAL A 413 9.74 -20.08 -26.65
C VAL A 413 10.01 -21.17 -25.62
N LEU A 414 11.28 -21.41 -25.27
CA LEU A 414 11.68 -22.36 -24.23
C LEU A 414 12.77 -21.75 -23.34
N ASP A 415 12.70 -22.05 -22.05
CA ASP A 415 13.69 -21.75 -21.02
C ASP A 415 14.42 -23.02 -20.55
N ASP A 416 15.47 -22.83 -19.73
CA ASP A 416 16.24 -23.90 -19.09
C ASP A 416 16.78 -24.98 -20.07
N VAL A 417 17.27 -24.56 -21.24
CA VAL A 417 17.79 -25.46 -22.27
C VAL A 417 19.28 -25.75 -22.04
N TYR A 418 19.59 -26.95 -21.55
CA TYR A 418 20.98 -27.36 -21.27
C TYR A 418 21.69 -28.08 -22.43
N ASN A 419 20.93 -28.73 -23.32
CA ASN A 419 21.48 -29.60 -24.37
C ASN A 419 21.23 -29.05 -25.78
N GLY A 420 20.88 -27.77 -25.91
CA GLY A 420 20.52 -27.15 -27.19
C GLY A 420 19.35 -27.85 -27.87
N PHE A 421 19.39 -27.98 -29.20
CA PHE A 421 18.35 -28.63 -30.00
C PHE A 421 18.44 -30.17 -29.98
N ASP A 422 18.32 -30.77 -28.80
CA ASP A 422 18.19 -32.23 -28.67
C ASP A 422 16.79 -32.74 -29.06
N ASP A 423 16.61 -34.06 -29.16
CA ASP A 423 15.35 -34.67 -29.63
C ASP A 423 14.13 -34.23 -28.81
N ASP A 424 14.30 -34.02 -27.49
CA ASP A 424 13.23 -33.57 -26.59
C ASP A 424 12.91 -32.09 -26.81
N THR A 425 13.92 -31.23 -26.93
CA THR A 425 13.74 -29.81 -27.25
C THR A 425 13.06 -29.63 -28.60
N LEU A 426 13.48 -30.39 -29.62
CA LEU A 426 12.85 -30.37 -30.94
C LEU A 426 11.39 -30.84 -30.90
N ARG A 427 11.06 -31.83 -30.07
CA ARG A 427 9.68 -32.26 -29.86
C ARG A 427 8.83 -31.14 -29.27
N LEU A 428 9.35 -30.40 -28.30
CA LEU A 428 8.66 -29.25 -27.67
C LEU A 428 8.45 -28.11 -28.67
N LEU A 429 9.46 -27.74 -29.45
CA LEU A 429 9.33 -26.72 -30.51
C LEU A 429 8.32 -27.14 -31.58
N ASN A 430 8.30 -28.43 -31.94
CA ASN A 430 7.31 -28.95 -32.89
C ASN A 430 5.89 -28.89 -32.34
N LEU A 431 5.72 -29.05 -31.02
CA LEU A 431 4.43 -28.85 -30.35
C LEU A 431 4.01 -27.38 -30.36
N GLU A 432 4.93 -26.44 -30.18
CA GLU A 432 4.65 -24.98 -30.22
C GLU A 432 4.01 -24.60 -31.58
N VAL A 433 4.70 -24.92 -32.67
CA VAL A 433 4.30 -24.51 -34.03
C VAL A 433 3.13 -25.32 -34.60
N LYS A 434 2.77 -26.43 -33.96
CA LYS A 434 1.69 -27.28 -34.47
C LYS A 434 0.35 -26.56 -34.36
N GLU A 435 -0.27 -26.31 -35.51
CA GLU A 435 -1.63 -25.78 -35.56
C GLU A 435 -2.63 -26.78 -34.97
N VAL A 436 -3.50 -26.31 -34.09
CA VAL A 436 -4.60 -27.10 -33.55
C VAL A 436 -5.81 -26.91 -34.47
N PRO A 437 -6.28 -27.96 -35.18
CA PRO A 437 -7.39 -27.80 -36.13
C PRO A 437 -8.70 -27.35 -35.49
N LYS A 438 -8.91 -27.70 -34.22
CA LYS A 438 -10.07 -27.32 -33.43
C LYS A 438 -9.73 -27.28 -31.94
N MET A 439 -9.99 -26.16 -31.29
CA MET A 439 -9.81 -26.01 -29.84
C MET A 439 -10.76 -26.95 -29.06
N PRO A 440 -10.32 -27.49 -27.90
CA PRO A 440 -11.16 -28.31 -27.06
C PRO A 440 -12.36 -27.53 -26.49
N ASP A 441 -12.13 -26.29 -26.06
CA ASP A 441 -13.17 -25.37 -25.63
C ASP A 441 -13.09 -24.06 -26.43
N PRO A 442 -14.10 -23.71 -27.25
CA PRO A 442 -14.12 -22.45 -27.97
C PRO A 442 -14.30 -21.20 -27.09
N ALA A 443 -14.73 -21.36 -25.84
CA ALA A 443 -14.95 -20.25 -24.93
C ALA A 443 -13.66 -19.76 -24.25
N LEU A 444 -12.60 -20.57 -24.27
CA LEU A 444 -11.31 -20.26 -23.66
C LEU A 444 -10.21 -20.18 -24.72
N SER A 445 -9.39 -19.16 -24.59
CA SER A 445 -8.24 -18.90 -25.45
C SER A 445 -6.93 -19.20 -24.72
N VAL A 446 -5.86 -19.40 -25.49
CA VAL A 446 -4.50 -19.55 -24.94
C VAL A 446 -4.08 -18.30 -24.15
N GLN A 447 -4.64 -17.13 -24.45
CA GLN A 447 -4.38 -15.92 -23.68
C GLN A 447 -5.01 -16.00 -22.28
N ASP A 448 -6.24 -16.51 -22.16
CA ASP A 448 -6.89 -16.70 -20.86
C ASP A 448 -6.09 -17.64 -19.95
N MET A 449 -5.43 -18.64 -20.54
CA MET A 449 -4.52 -19.55 -19.83
C MET A 449 -3.27 -18.85 -19.30
N LYS A 450 -2.70 -17.94 -20.10
CA LYS A 450 -1.54 -17.13 -19.70
C LYS A 450 -1.89 -16.12 -18.63
N ASP A 451 -3.05 -15.47 -18.75
CA ASP A 451 -3.56 -14.53 -17.76
C ASP A 451 -3.87 -15.23 -16.43
N TYR A 452 -4.21 -16.52 -16.48
CA TYR A 452 -4.35 -17.38 -15.30
C TYR A 452 -3.02 -17.74 -14.61
N GLY A 453 -1.87 -17.53 -15.28
CA GLY A 453 -0.54 -17.85 -14.75
C GLY A 453 0.07 -19.16 -15.26
N TYR A 454 -0.48 -19.75 -16.34
CA TYR A 454 0.05 -20.96 -16.95
C TYR A 454 0.46 -20.73 -18.41
N ALA A 455 1.72 -20.99 -18.75
CA ALA A 455 2.31 -20.55 -20.02
C ALA A 455 2.70 -21.69 -20.98
N TRP A 456 2.70 -22.95 -20.53
CA TRP A 456 3.17 -24.06 -21.37
C TRP A 456 2.21 -24.36 -22.53
N ALA A 457 2.69 -24.20 -23.75
CA ALA A 457 1.90 -24.38 -24.97
C ALA A 457 1.61 -25.84 -25.35
N GLY A 458 2.23 -26.80 -24.65
CA GLY A 458 1.90 -28.23 -24.76
C GLY A 458 0.53 -28.58 -24.18
N VAL A 459 -0.12 -27.63 -23.49
CA VAL A 459 -1.46 -27.76 -22.93
C VAL A 459 -2.41 -26.75 -23.55
N LEU A 460 -3.64 -27.19 -23.78
CA LEU A 460 -4.74 -26.37 -24.29
C LEU A 460 -5.75 -26.09 -23.19
N PRO A 461 -6.22 -24.84 -23.02
CA PRO A 461 -7.20 -24.51 -22.00
C PRO A 461 -8.56 -25.14 -22.29
N ALA A 462 -9.23 -25.58 -21.22
CA ALA A 462 -10.54 -26.22 -21.32
C ALA A 462 -11.42 -25.90 -20.11
N GLY A 463 -12.72 -25.69 -20.34
CA GLY A 463 -13.72 -25.68 -19.29
C GLY A 463 -14.03 -27.10 -18.82
N GLN A 464 -14.78 -27.21 -17.72
CA GLN A 464 -15.12 -28.48 -17.10
C GLN A 464 -15.74 -29.49 -18.10
N GLU A 465 -16.76 -29.08 -18.86
CA GLU A 465 -17.45 -29.98 -19.80
C GLU A 465 -16.51 -30.45 -20.94
N ALA A 466 -15.61 -29.58 -21.40
CA ALA A 466 -14.64 -29.92 -22.44
C ALA A 466 -13.57 -30.87 -21.92
N ALA A 467 -13.10 -30.66 -20.68
CA ALA A 467 -12.14 -31.52 -20.00
C ALA A 467 -12.70 -32.93 -19.73
N GLU A 468 -13.94 -33.04 -19.24
CA GLU A 468 -14.61 -34.33 -19.02
C GLU A 468 -14.74 -35.12 -20.34
N LYS A 469 -15.17 -34.46 -21.43
CA LYS A 469 -15.25 -35.08 -22.77
C LYS A 469 -13.88 -35.48 -23.32
N ALA A 470 -12.84 -34.71 -23.02
CA ALA A 470 -11.48 -35.04 -23.45
C ALA A 470 -10.96 -36.28 -22.70
N LEU A 471 -11.23 -36.39 -21.39
CA LEU A 471 -10.89 -37.56 -20.59
C LEU A 471 -11.58 -38.84 -21.13
N GLU A 472 -12.86 -38.75 -21.51
CA GLU A 472 -13.60 -39.87 -22.15
C GLU A 472 -12.98 -40.31 -23.49
N LYS A 473 -12.35 -39.39 -24.22
CA LYS A 473 -11.64 -39.68 -25.47
C LYS A 473 -10.24 -40.24 -25.25
N GLY A 474 -9.81 -40.38 -24.00
CA GLY A 474 -8.48 -40.84 -23.61
C GLY A 474 -7.41 -39.76 -23.71
N CYS A 475 -7.80 -38.48 -23.71
CA CYS A 475 -6.86 -37.37 -23.62
C CYS A 475 -6.37 -37.20 -22.19
N GLU A 476 -5.13 -36.73 -22.03
CA GLU A 476 -4.58 -36.39 -20.72
C GLU A 476 -5.10 -35.01 -20.31
N VAL A 477 -5.72 -34.94 -19.13
CA VAL A 477 -6.32 -33.73 -18.57
C VAL A 477 -5.56 -33.33 -17.32
N TYR A 478 -5.28 -32.04 -17.18
CA TYR A 478 -4.47 -31.46 -16.13
C TYR A 478 -5.26 -30.42 -15.34
N ARG A 479 -5.04 -30.40 -14.03
CA ARG A 479 -5.34 -29.27 -13.15
C ARG A 479 -4.21 -28.28 -13.31
N LEU A 480 -4.51 -27.09 -13.78
CA LEU A 480 -3.54 -26.01 -13.91
C LEU A 480 -3.58 -25.15 -12.66
N TYR A 481 -2.43 -24.66 -12.26
CA TYR A 481 -2.26 -23.72 -11.16
C TYR A 481 -1.60 -22.44 -11.68
N SER A 482 -1.85 -21.34 -10.98
CA SER A 482 -1.33 -20.01 -11.34
C SER A 482 0.17 -19.84 -11.13
N ASP A 483 0.83 -20.80 -10.47
CA ASP A 483 2.28 -20.88 -10.28
C ASP A 483 2.98 -21.64 -11.42
N ASN A 484 2.31 -21.77 -12.58
CA ASN A 484 2.76 -22.50 -13.76
C ASN A 484 3.01 -24.01 -13.54
N THR A 485 2.43 -24.59 -12.48
CA THR A 485 2.48 -26.05 -12.25
C THR A 485 1.20 -26.74 -12.73
N GLU A 486 1.31 -28.04 -13.03
CA GLU A 486 0.18 -28.87 -13.39
C GLU A 486 0.12 -30.21 -12.63
N GLY A 487 -1.10 -30.71 -12.43
CA GLY A 487 -1.35 -32.03 -11.87
C GLY A 487 -2.30 -32.84 -12.74
N LEU A 488 -1.91 -34.06 -13.13
CA LEU A 488 -2.76 -34.95 -13.94
C LEU A 488 -4.07 -35.31 -13.20
N CYS A 489 -5.19 -35.21 -13.90
CA CYS A 489 -6.50 -35.67 -13.45
C CYS A 489 -6.67 -37.16 -13.76
N VAL A 490 -7.03 -37.96 -12.75
CA VAL A 490 -7.28 -39.39 -12.94
C VAL A 490 -8.75 -39.75 -13.17
N ASP A 491 -9.68 -38.89 -12.77
CA ASP A 491 -11.12 -39.11 -12.97
C ASP A 491 -11.91 -37.79 -13.11
N ALA A 492 -13.19 -37.91 -13.52
CA ALA A 492 -14.08 -36.77 -13.69
C ALA A 492 -14.40 -36.04 -12.36
N LYS A 493 -14.23 -36.70 -11.22
CA LYS A 493 -14.46 -36.07 -9.91
C LYS A 493 -13.36 -35.06 -9.61
N GLU A 494 -12.10 -35.38 -9.92
CA GLU A 494 -10.99 -34.44 -9.75
C GLU A 494 -11.12 -33.21 -10.66
N ILE A 495 -11.63 -33.39 -11.87
CA ILE A 495 -11.93 -32.29 -12.80
C ILE A 495 -12.99 -31.36 -12.19
N ALA A 496 -14.10 -31.92 -11.71
CA ALA A 496 -15.18 -31.15 -11.09
C ALA A 496 -14.75 -30.45 -9.79
N ASP A 497 -14.00 -31.14 -8.93
CA ASP A 497 -13.51 -30.60 -7.65
C ASP A 497 -12.53 -29.44 -7.87
N HIS A 498 -11.68 -29.48 -8.91
CA HIS A 498 -10.75 -28.40 -9.25
C HIS A 498 -11.48 -27.20 -9.88
N ALA A 499 -12.39 -27.46 -10.82
CA ALA A 499 -13.20 -26.42 -11.45
C ALA A 499 -14.09 -25.69 -10.42
N ALA A 500 -14.67 -26.41 -9.45
CA ALA A 500 -15.50 -25.82 -8.39
C ALA A 500 -14.73 -24.87 -7.46
N LYS A 501 -13.40 -25.03 -7.36
CA LYS A 501 -12.50 -24.14 -6.62
C LYS A 501 -12.01 -22.96 -7.46
N GLY A 502 -12.50 -22.80 -8.69
CA GLY A 502 -12.06 -21.76 -9.63
C GLY A 502 -10.74 -22.10 -10.32
N GLY A 503 -10.29 -23.36 -10.28
CA GLY A 503 -9.07 -23.81 -10.95
C GLY A 503 -9.27 -23.99 -12.45
N MET A 504 -8.30 -23.56 -13.27
CA MET A 504 -8.33 -23.79 -14.71
C MET A 504 -7.92 -25.23 -15.04
N LEU A 505 -8.51 -25.79 -16.10
CA LEU A 505 -8.19 -27.13 -16.59
C LEU A 505 -7.47 -27.03 -17.94
N GLY A 506 -6.58 -27.97 -18.15
CA GLY A 506 -5.77 -28.10 -19.36
C GLY A 506 -5.90 -29.48 -19.98
N ILE A 507 -5.75 -29.58 -21.29
CA ILE A 507 -5.67 -30.85 -22.02
C ILE A 507 -4.35 -30.91 -22.77
N SER A 508 -3.64 -32.03 -22.72
CA SER A 508 -2.42 -32.23 -23.52
C SER A 508 -2.74 -32.03 -25.01
N LYS A 509 -2.05 -31.08 -25.64
CA LYS A 509 -2.16 -30.74 -27.06
C LYS A 509 -1.90 -31.97 -27.93
N GLU A 510 -0.92 -32.80 -27.54
CA GLU A 510 -0.59 -34.05 -28.24
C GLU A 510 -1.75 -35.05 -28.20
N SER A 511 -2.28 -35.31 -27.00
CA SER A 511 -3.38 -36.27 -26.80
C SER A 511 -4.67 -35.80 -27.49
N TRP A 512 -4.95 -34.50 -27.45
CA TRP A 512 -6.09 -33.89 -28.12
C TRP A 512 -6.02 -34.02 -29.64
N MET A 513 -4.85 -33.75 -30.22
CA MET A 513 -4.64 -33.90 -31.65
C MET A 513 -4.76 -35.35 -32.11
N ALA A 514 -4.21 -36.30 -31.36
CA ALA A 514 -4.37 -37.73 -31.65
C ALA A 514 -5.85 -38.17 -31.60
N ALA A 515 -6.63 -37.63 -30.65
CA ALA A 515 -8.06 -37.88 -30.57
C ALA A 515 -8.84 -37.31 -31.77
N LEU A 516 -8.52 -36.07 -32.20
CA LEU A 516 -9.11 -35.47 -33.40
C LEU A 516 -8.78 -36.24 -34.67
N GLU A 517 -7.54 -36.70 -34.81
CA GLU A 517 -7.10 -37.50 -35.96
C GLU A 517 -7.85 -38.85 -36.00
N LYS A 518 -7.98 -39.54 -34.86
CA LYS A 518 -8.75 -40.78 -34.73
C LYS A 518 -10.23 -40.58 -35.08
N GLU A 519 -10.85 -39.49 -34.64
CA GLU A 519 -12.22 -39.15 -35.03
C GLU A 519 -12.36 -38.90 -36.54
N ASN A 520 -11.39 -38.22 -37.15
CA ASN A 520 -11.41 -37.94 -38.59
C ASN A 520 -11.29 -39.24 -39.41
N TYR A 521 -10.41 -40.16 -39.01
CA TYR A 521 -10.30 -41.47 -39.65
C TYR A 521 -11.57 -42.31 -39.50
N LEU A 522 -12.21 -42.29 -38.33
CA LEU A 522 -13.47 -43.00 -38.10
C LEU A 522 -14.61 -42.41 -38.94
N LYS A 523 -14.75 -41.07 -38.97
CA LYS A 523 -15.76 -40.39 -39.80
C LYS A 523 -15.54 -40.62 -41.30
N ALA A 524 -14.28 -40.63 -41.75
CA ALA A 524 -13.95 -40.94 -43.13
C ALA A 524 -14.25 -42.41 -43.49
N ALA A 525 -13.98 -43.35 -42.57
CA ALA A 525 -14.32 -44.76 -42.75
C ALA A 525 -15.83 -45.01 -42.71
N GLU A 526 -16.59 -44.33 -41.85
CA GLU A 526 -18.06 -44.38 -41.82
C GLU A 526 -18.67 -43.84 -43.11
N MET A 527 -18.26 -42.65 -43.57
CA MET A 527 -18.72 -42.09 -44.84
C MET A 527 -18.37 -42.99 -46.04
N SER A 528 -17.18 -43.62 -46.04
CA SER A 528 -16.80 -44.57 -47.08
C SER A 528 -17.62 -45.86 -47.04
N MET A 529 -18.06 -46.32 -45.86
CA MET A 529 -18.93 -47.48 -45.76
C MET A 529 -20.37 -47.15 -46.17
N GLU A 530 -20.87 -45.95 -45.87
CA GLU A 530 -22.22 -45.53 -46.24
C GLU A 530 -22.40 -45.34 -47.75
N ASP A 531 -21.39 -44.87 -48.48
CA ASP A 531 -21.43 -44.76 -49.95
C ASP A 531 -21.44 -46.15 -50.65
N ASP A 532 -20.86 -47.18 -50.04
CA ASP A 532 -20.76 -48.53 -50.63
C ASP A 532 -22.04 -49.38 -50.46
N TYR A 533 -23.02 -48.94 -49.67
CA TYR A 533 -24.32 -49.64 -49.54
C TYR A 533 -25.25 -49.46 -50.76
N GLY A 534 -24.86 -48.64 -51.75
CA GLY A 534 -25.59 -48.46 -53.01
C GLY A 534 -25.22 -49.43 -54.14
N MET A 535 -24.21 -50.28 -53.97
CA MET A 535 -23.64 -51.11 -55.04
C MET A 535 -24.05 -52.58 -54.94
N ILE A 536 -25.32 -52.86 -55.22
CA ILE A 536 -25.74 -54.18 -55.71
C ILE A 536 -26.39 -53.96 -57.09
N ASP A 537 -25.69 -54.42 -58.12
CA ASP A 537 -26.11 -54.55 -59.52
C ASP A 537 -25.86 -53.36 -60.49
N GLY A 538 -24.58 -53.02 -60.69
CA GLY A 538 -23.98 -52.86 -62.02
C GLY A 538 -24.53 -51.84 -63.04
N ILE A 539 -25.43 -50.91 -62.71
CA ILE A 539 -25.97 -49.92 -63.68
C ILE A 539 -25.97 -48.51 -63.08
N ILE A 540 -25.17 -47.61 -63.67
CA ILE A 540 -25.17 -46.17 -63.37
C ILE A 540 -26.44 -45.54 -63.98
N ASN A 541 -27.28 -44.88 -63.18
CA ASN A 541 -28.35 -44.04 -63.69
C ASN A 541 -28.40 -42.67 -62.98
N ASN A 542 -28.02 -41.63 -63.72
CA ASN A 542 -28.26 -40.23 -63.39
C ASN A 542 -29.69 -39.85 -63.80
N GLY A 543 -30.56 -39.49 -62.85
CA GLY A 543 -31.82 -38.81 -63.14
C GLY A 543 -32.87 -38.87 -62.02
N PRO A 544 -33.51 -37.75 -61.63
CA PRO A 544 -34.14 -37.54 -60.33
C PRO A 544 -35.64 -37.92 -60.28
N LYS A 545 -36.20 -38.13 -59.08
CA LYS A 545 -37.64 -37.94 -58.82
C LYS A 545 -38.01 -37.81 -57.34
N GLU A 546 -38.67 -36.67 -57.05
CA GLU A 546 -39.52 -36.37 -55.90
C GLU A 546 -40.80 -37.21 -55.87
N ASP A 547 -41.49 -37.27 -54.72
CA ASP A 547 -42.90 -36.87 -54.52
C ASP A 547 -43.28 -37.07 -53.03
N LYS A 548 -43.72 -36.06 -52.23
CA LYS A 548 -44.91 -35.17 -52.22
C LYS A 548 -45.99 -35.61 -51.22
N THR A 549 -46.49 -34.66 -50.41
CA THR A 549 -47.88 -34.12 -50.38
C THR A 549 -48.17 -33.41 -49.05
N ALA A 550 -49.02 -32.39 -48.89
CA ALA A 550 -49.56 -31.27 -49.69
C ALA A 550 -50.48 -30.47 -48.74
N GLU A 551 -50.61 -29.13 -48.89
CA GLU A 551 -51.90 -28.39 -48.85
C GLU A 551 -51.70 -26.88 -49.23
N VAL A 552 -52.20 -26.44 -50.42
CA VAL A 552 -53.25 -25.42 -50.69
C VAL A 552 -52.80 -23.95 -50.46
N LYS A 553 -52.83 -22.93 -51.37
CA LYS A 553 -53.63 -22.55 -52.56
C LYS A 553 -52.88 -21.44 -53.36
N ALA A 554 -53.15 -21.33 -54.67
CA ALA A 554 -52.54 -20.45 -55.70
C ALA A 554 -53.26 -19.06 -55.87
N PRO A 555 -52.98 -18.22 -56.91
CA PRO A 555 -51.77 -17.91 -57.71
C PRO A 555 -51.47 -16.38 -57.70
N GLU A 556 -50.38 -15.85 -58.27
CA GLU A 556 -50.38 -15.22 -59.61
C GLU A 556 -48.95 -14.81 -60.03
N THR A 557 -48.58 -15.19 -61.26
CA THR A 557 -47.65 -14.53 -62.21
C THR A 557 -46.23 -14.21 -61.70
N GLY A 558 -45.15 -14.79 -62.23
CA GLY A 558 -44.87 -14.94 -63.65
C GLY A 558 -43.50 -14.32 -63.95
N GLU A 559 -42.48 -15.14 -63.68
CA GLU A 559 -41.21 -15.29 -64.40
C GLU A 559 -40.27 -14.08 -64.63
N LYS A 560 -39.02 -14.35 -64.25
CA LYS A 560 -37.82 -13.53 -64.36
C LYS A 560 -37.40 -13.35 -65.82
N SER A 561 -37.05 -12.12 -66.20
CA SER A 561 -36.47 -11.81 -67.52
C SER A 561 -34.95 -12.06 -67.56
N SER A 562 -34.62 -13.12 -68.30
CA SER A 562 -33.61 -13.28 -69.36
C SER A 562 -32.40 -12.33 -69.47
N ILE A 563 -31.23 -12.97 -69.54
CA ILE A 563 -29.87 -12.49 -69.81
C ILE A 563 -29.73 -11.72 -71.15
N MET A 564 -30.77 -11.69 -72.01
CA MET A 564 -30.77 -10.93 -73.26
C MET A 564 -30.94 -9.40 -73.06
N ASP A 565 -31.42 -8.95 -71.89
CA ASP A 565 -31.48 -7.52 -71.53
C ASP A 565 -30.13 -6.98 -70.98
N ARG A 566 -29.25 -7.87 -70.49
CA ARG A 566 -27.88 -7.52 -70.05
C ARG A 566 -26.87 -7.41 -71.19
N LEU A 567 -27.26 -7.73 -72.43
CA LEU A 567 -26.39 -7.68 -73.62
C LEU A 567 -26.70 -6.51 -74.58
N LYS A 568 -27.70 -5.65 -74.28
CA LYS A 568 -28.00 -4.44 -75.07
C LYS A 568 -27.49 -3.13 -74.46
N SER A 569 -27.17 -3.10 -73.17
CA SER A 569 -26.58 -1.93 -72.49
C SER A 569 -25.05 -1.83 -72.58
N ALA A 570 -24.37 -2.85 -73.14
CA ALA A 570 -22.92 -2.84 -73.38
C ALA A 570 -22.51 -2.43 -74.82
N LYS A 571 -23.44 -1.88 -75.63
CA LYS A 571 -23.18 -1.48 -77.03
C LYS A 571 -23.63 -0.07 -77.42
N ALA A 572 -23.97 0.78 -76.46
CA ALA A 572 -24.27 2.19 -76.69
C ALA A 572 -23.63 3.05 -75.60
N GLU A 573 -22.31 3.26 -75.67
CA GLU A 573 -21.58 4.47 -75.22
C GLU A 573 -20.06 4.27 -75.30
N LYS A 574 -19.57 3.83 -76.47
CA LYS A 574 -18.23 4.15 -76.95
C LYS A 574 -18.35 4.66 -78.38
N GLN A 575 -18.58 5.96 -78.54
CA GLN A 575 -18.11 6.77 -79.66
C GLN A 575 -18.53 8.23 -79.49
N LYS A 576 -17.54 9.09 -79.18
CA LYS A 576 -17.24 10.42 -79.77
C LYS A 576 -16.47 11.25 -78.73
N GLU A 577 -15.14 11.16 -78.69
CA GLU A 577 -14.13 11.82 -79.54
C GLU A 577 -13.66 13.19 -79.03
N CYS A 578 -12.33 13.25 -78.80
CA CYS A 578 -11.37 14.34 -79.09
C CYS A 578 -11.45 15.72 -78.37
N CYS A 579 -10.51 15.90 -77.42
CA CYS A 579 -9.62 17.03 -77.06
C CYS A 579 -9.56 18.31 -77.95
N PRO A 580 -8.88 19.45 -77.56
CA PRO A 580 -8.40 19.98 -76.25
C PRO A 580 -8.59 21.55 -76.13
N PRO A 581 -7.64 22.39 -75.58
CA PRO A 581 -7.50 22.92 -74.21
C PRO A 581 -7.50 24.49 -74.10
N LYS A 582 -7.38 25.09 -72.89
CA LYS A 582 -6.43 26.21 -72.55
C LYS A 582 -6.60 26.92 -71.18
N LYS A 583 -5.48 26.93 -70.43
CA LYS A 583 -4.74 28.02 -69.74
C LYS A 583 -5.39 28.95 -68.68
N HIS A 584 -4.82 28.84 -67.46
CA HIS A 584 -4.22 29.85 -66.54
C HIS A 584 -4.88 31.21 -66.23
N LYS A 585 -5.03 31.50 -64.93
CA LYS A 585 -4.41 32.59 -64.10
C LYS A 585 -4.76 32.31 -62.62
N GLY A 586 -3.83 32.35 -61.65
CA GLY A 586 -3.46 33.53 -60.80
C GLY A 586 -4.63 33.87 -59.85
N GLU A 587 -4.56 33.86 -58.52
CA GLU A 587 -3.72 34.57 -57.52
C GLU A 587 -4.04 33.96 -56.12
N ILE A 588 -3.07 33.67 -55.23
CA ILE A 588 -2.51 34.48 -54.11
C ILE A 588 -3.46 34.72 -52.90
N GLU A 589 -3.00 34.21 -51.75
CA GLU A 589 -3.11 34.61 -50.33
C GLU A 589 -4.41 35.20 -49.74
N LEU A 590 -4.88 34.54 -48.67
CA LEU A 590 -4.84 35.07 -47.30
C LEU A 590 -4.73 33.92 -46.29
#